data_AF-A0A553IHI7-F1
#
_entry.id   AF-A0A553IHI7-F1
#
_cell.length_a   1.000
_cell.length_b   1.000
_cell.length_c   1.000
_cell.angle_alpha   90.00
_cell.angle_beta   90.00
_cell.angle_gamma   90.00
#
_symmetry.space_group_name_H-M   'P 1'
#
loop_
_entity.id
_entity.type
_entity.pdbx_description
1 polymer ?
#
loop_
_entity_poly.entity_id
_entity_poly.type
_entity_poly.pdbx_seq_one_letter_code
_entity_poly.pdbx_strand_id
1 'polypeptide(L)'
;MKKRLLERVESKFNLNVLNDLIFVDDRQIYFVVETHVKPNMCHLISGDLSKIGLPNFDEIEASKLLDFVEPDNLLAEVEGKHTFLQKIREKFTNLKDEIFLYIPIKNDLKPIWLYVSLKRIEGQALVLGQVVRIYHETPVNIIHYQKTYQDSLTRLFSRETLKMHIDYLQNTRGSYLLYLDIDDFKSINDKYGHQAGDQFLIDIANFFISKWEHNVLYYRLGGDEFAMYCYEHDDDSIVKRANNLVEDIENLNNMTKELGVSLSVGIVKITDENRDYHRLLNLGDKCMYESKQKGKGNVTLYV
;
A
#
# COMPACT_ATOMS: atom_id res chain seq x y z
N MET A 1 -31.08 -21.63 19.45
CA MET A 1 -30.52 -20.28 19.20
C MET A 1 -30.61 -19.90 17.72
N LYS A 2 -30.04 -20.69 16.78
CA LYS A 2 -30.14 -20.52 15.31
C LYS A 2 -31.50 -20.10 14.77
N LYS A 3 -32.55 -20.87 15.10
CA LYS A 3 -33.91 -20.60 14.60
C LYS A 3 -34.42 -19.21 15.00
N ARG A 4 -34.11 -18.76 16.22
CA ARG A 4 -34.52 -17.45 16.74
C ARG A 4 -33.78 -16.27 16.13
N LEU A 5 -32.53 -16.44 15.68
CA LEU A 5 -31.75 -15.36 15.05
C LEU A 5 -32.15 -15.21 13.57
N LEU A 6 -32.28 -16.32 12.84
CA LEU A 6 -32.87 -16.35 11.51
C LEU A 6 -34.31 -15.81 11.54
N GLU A 7 -35.18 -16.29 12.43
CA GLU A 7 -36.54 -15.76 12.61
C GLU A 7 -36.54 -14.28 13.06
N ARG A 8 -35.54 -13.80 13.81
CA ARG A 8 -35.39 -12.37 14.16
C ARG A 8 -34.98 -11.52 12.97
N VAL A 9 -34.02 -11.98 12.17
CA VAL A 9 -33.55 -11.29 10.97
C VAL A 9 -34.64 -11.31 9.88
N GLU A 10 -35.32 -12.45 9.71
CA GLU A 10 -36.49 -12.62 8.84
C GLU A 10 -37.66 -11.72 9.27
N SER A 11 -38.01 -11.70 10.56
CA SER A 11 -39.12 -10.86 11.07
C SER A 11 -38.79 -9.36 11.13
N LYS A 12 -37.52 -8.99 11.37
CA LYS A 12 -37.07 -7.59 11.45
C LYS A 12 -36.83 -6.97 10.06
N PHE A 13 -36.41 -7.75 9.07
CA PHE A 13 -35.98 -7.23 7.75
C PHE A 13 -36.78 -7.76 6.55
N ASN A 14 -37.78 -8.62 6.77
CA ASN A 14 -38.64 -9.17 5.72
C ASN A 14 -37.84 -9.76 4.54
N LEU A 15 -36.75 -10.46 4.88
CA LEU A 15 -35.77 -11.02 3.95
C LEU A 15 -36.31 -12.31 3.32
N ASN A 16 -36.68 -12.26 2.04
CA ASN A 16 -36.95 -13.45 1.22
C ASN A 16 -35.64 -14.07 0.68
N VAL A 17 -34.58 -14.09 1.50
CA VAL A 17 -33.21 -14.47 1.13
C VAL A 17 -32.91 -15.94 1.44
N LEU A 18 -33.92 -16.67 1.91
CA LEU A 18 -33.82 -18.10 2.17
C LEU A 18 -33.32 -18.88 0.94
N ASN A 19 -33.69 -18.51 -0.29
CA ASN A 19 -33.20 -19.23 -1.47
C ASN A 19 -31.67 -19.19 -1.65
N ASP A 20 -30.99 -18.12 -1.21
CA ASP A 20 -29.52 -18.00 -1.26
C ASP A 20 -28.83 -18.58 -0.01
N LEU A 21 -29.58 -18.80 1.09
CA LEU A 21 -29.09 -19.29 2.40
C LEU A 21 -29.40 -20.76 2.67
N ILE A 22 -30.06 -21.49 1.75
CA ILE A 22 -30.49 -22.90 1.95
C ILE A 22 -29.32 -23.90 2.16
N PHE A 23 -28.06 -23.50 1.99
CA PHE A 23 -26.89 -24.34 2.25
C PHE A 23 -25.96 -23.80 3.34
N VAL A 24 -26.53 -23.27 4.42
CA VAL A 24 -25.76 -22.88 5.63
C VAL A 24 -25.21 -24.14 6.33
N ASP A 25 -24.02 -24.59 5.91
CA ASP A 25 -23.17 -25.51 6.67
C ASP A 25 -22.53 -24.74 7.84
N ASP A 26 -22.45 -25.35 9.03
CA ASP A 26 -21.73 -24.82 10.20
C ASP A 26 -20.21 -24.63 9.97
N ARG A 27 -19.73 -25.07 8.80
CA ARG A 27 -18.38 -24.81 8.30
C ARG A 27 -18.22 -23.46 7.59
N GLN A 28 -19.30 -22.81 7.19
CA GLN A 28 -19.25 -21.54 6.44
C GLN A 28 -19.68 -20.37 7.33
N ILE A 29 -18.86 -19.30 7.30
CA ILE A 29 -19.08 -18.09 8.08
C ILE A 29 -19.87 -17.10 7.22
N TYR A 30 -21.05 -16.73 7.72
CA TYR A 30 -21.95 -15.76 7.12
C TYR A 30 -22.28 -14.66 8.12
N PHE A 31 -22.27 -13.42 7.68
CA PHE A 31 -22.63 -12.27 8.50
C PHE A 31 -23.39 -11.23 7.68
N VAL A 32 -24.18 -10.38 8.34
CA VAL A 32 -24.87 -9.26 7.71
C VAL A 32 -24.53 -7.97 8.44
N VAL A 33 -24.26 -6.92 7.68
CA VAL A 33 -24.03 -5.56 8.21
C VAL A 33 -25.22 -4.68 7.89
N GLU A 34 -25.83 -4.10 8.93
CA GLU A 34 -26.87 -3.08 8.84
C GLU A 34 -26.23 -1.73 8.47
N THR A 35 -26.61 -1.14 7.33
CA THR A 35 -26.00 0.12 6.84
C THR A 35 -26.89 1.36 7.05
N HIS A 36 -28.11 1.19 7.56
CA HIS A 36 -29.07 2.28 7.80
C HIS A 36 -29.08 2.78 9.26
N VAL A 37 -28.60 1.97 10.20
CA VAL A 37 -28.54 2.30 11.63
C VAL A 37 -27.11 2.73 11.95
N LYS A 38 -26.94 3.88 12.61
CA LYS A 38 -25.64 4.30 13.16
C LYS A 38 -25.64 4.14 14.68
N PRO A 39 -24.63 3.47 15.26
CA PRO A 39 -23.50 2.84 14.58
C PRO A 39 -23.93 1.57 13.80
N ASN A 40 -23.25 1.30 12.67
CA ASN A 40 -23.56 0.14 11.82
C ASN A 40 -23.31 -1.15 12.61
N MET A 41 -24.28 -2.05 12.66
CA MET A 41 -24.18 -3.32 13.39
C MET A 41 -23.92 -4.49 12.43
N CYS A 42 -23.02 -5.38 12.82
CA CYS A 42 -22.73 -6.64 12.15
C CYS A 42 -23.32 -7.79 12.97
N HIS A 43 -24.06 -8.69 12.32
CA HIS A 43 -24.70 -9.85 12.92
C HIS A 43 -24.13 -11.13 12.31
N LEU A 44 -23.67 -12.05 13.15
CA LEU A 44 -23.22 -13.37 12.70
C LEU A 44 -24.44 -14.26 12.45
N ILE A 45 -24.63 -14.71 11.20
CA ILE A 45 -25.76 -15.58 10.83
C ILE A 45 -25.41 -17.04 11.07
N SER A 46 -24.18 -17.42 10.70
CA SER A 46 -23.69 -18.78 10.84
C SER A 46 -22.17 -18.84 10.84
N GLY A 47 -21.64 -19.97 11.30
CA GLY A 47 -20.22 -20.26 11.41
C GLY A 47 -19.71 -20.10 12.83
N ASP A 48 -18.53 -20.65 13.06
CA ASP A 48 -17.82 -20.58 14.33
C ASP A 48 -16.52 -19.83 14.11
N LEU A 49 -16.48 -18.58 14.59
CA LEU A 49 -15.35 -17.67 14.45
C LEU A 49 -14.13 -18.14 15.25
N SER A 50 -14.32 -18.97 16.28
CA SER A 50 -13.21 -19.50 17.07
C SER A 50 -12.27 -20.39 16.25
N LYS A 51 -12.78 -21.01 15.17
CA LYS A 51 -11.98 -21.82 14.23
C LYS A 51 -10.96 -21.01 13.44
N ILE A 52 -11.15 -19.70 13.36
CA ILE A 52 -10.24 -18.75 12.71
C ILE A 52 -9.57 -17.81 13.72
N GLY A 53 -9.62 -18.15 15.02
CA GLY A 53 -8.96 -17.37 16.08
C GLY A 53 -9.70 -16.09 16.49
N LEU A 54 -10.94 -15.90 16.06
CA LEU A 54 -11.74 -14.73 16.40
C LEU A 54 -12.77 -15.04 17.50
N PRO A 55 -13.11 -14.06 18.37
CA PRO A 55 -14.16 -14.25 19.36
C PRO A 55 -15.51 -14.43 18.68
N ASN A 56 -16.30 -15.41 19.13
CA ASN A 56 -17.69 -15.55 18.70
C ASN A 56 -18.54 -14.41 19.26
N PHE A 57 -19.39 -13.83 18.40
CA PHE A 57 -20.37 -12.81 18.77
C PHE A 57 -21.68 -13.06 18.02
N ASP A 58 -22.80 -12.71 18.66
CA ASP A 58 -24.10 -12.67 17.96
C ASP A 58 -24.26 -11.35 17.19
N GLU A 59 -23.80 -10.24 17.79
CA GLU A 59 -23.75 -8.92 17.19
C GLU A 59 -22.52 -8.12 17.65
N ILE A 60 -21.96 -7.30 16.77
CA ILE A 60 -20.86 -6.39 17.06
C ILE A 60 -20.99 -5.12 16.22
N GLU A 61 -20.48 -3.99 16.71
CA GLU A 61 -20.35 -2.80 15.88
C GLU A 61 -19.40 -3.09 14.69
N ALA A 62 -19.83 -2.78 13.46
CA ALA A 62 -19.07 -3.10 12.25
C ALA A 62 -17.70 -2.42 12.20
N SER A 63 -17.55 -1.25 12.83
CA SER A 63 -16.27 -0.55 12.95
C SER A 63 -15.23 -1.36 13.72
N LYS A 64 -15.66 -2.13 14.73
CA LYS A 64 -14.80 -2.97 15.59
C LYS A 64 -14.30 -4.23 14.90
N LEU A 65 -14.90 -4.62 13.76
CA LEU A 65 -14.37 -5.73 12.96
C LEU A 65 -12.94 -5.44 12.48
N LEU A 66 -12.60 -4.16 12.29
CA LEU A 66 -11.27 -3.73 11.86
C LEU A 66 -10.22 -3.90 12.94
N ASP A 67 -10.61 -4.02 14.21
CA ASP A 67 -9.68 -4.27 15.31
C ASP A 67 -9.06 -5.67 15.19
N PHE A 68 -9.77 -6.58 14.53
CA PHE A 68 -9.32 -7.94 14.23
C PHE A 68 -8.46 -8.03 12.97
N VAL A 69 -8.41 -6.99 12.13
CA VAL A 69 -7.59 -6.98 10.92
C VAL A 69 -6.13 -6.81 11.32
N GLU A 70 -5.24 -7.61 10.74
CA GLU A 70 -3.79 -7.48 10.92
C GLU A 70 -3.29 -6.25 10.15
N PRO A 71 -2.90 -5.14 10.81
CA PRO A 71 -2.40 -3.95 10.12
C PRO A 71 -1.04 -4.18 9.45
N ASP A 72 -0.23 -5.12 9.94
CA ASP A 72 1.11 -5.40 9.44
C ASP A 72 1.09 -6.58 8.46
N ASN A 73 0.55 -6.31 7.28
CA ASN A 73 0.36 -7.30 6.22
C ASN A 73 0.86 -6.81 4.86
N LEU A 74 1.00 -7.74 3.91
CA LEU A 74 1.56 -7.46 2.58
C LEU A 74 0.74 -6.49 1.72
N LEU A 75 -0.58 -6.41 1.88
CA LEU A 75 -1.39 -5.38 1.22
C LEU A 75 -1.12 -4.00 1.83
N ALA A 76 -1.05 -3.93 3.16
CA ALA A 76 -0.76 -2.69 3.88
C ALA A 76 0.67 -2.18 3.63
N GLU A 77 1.62 -3.07 3.37
CA GLU A 77 2.99 -2.72 2.97
C GLU A 77 3.00 -1.96 1.63
N VAL A 78 2.19 -2.40 0.67
CA VAL A 78 2.09 -1.78 -0.66
C VAL A 78 1.20 -0.54 -0.64
N GLU A 79 0.04 -0.61 0.02
CA GLU A 79 -0.95 0.47 -0.01
C GLU A 79 -0.69 1.59 1.02
N GLY A 80 0.12 1.31 2.04
CA GLY A 80 0.25 2.09 3.26
C GLY A 80 -0.75 1.63 4.33
N LYS A 81 -0.28 1.49 5.58
CA LYS A 81 -1.08 0.92 6.69
C LYS A 81 -2.41 1.63 6.94
N HIS A 82 -2.37 2.97 6.98
CA HIS A 82 -3.58 3.78 7.18
C HIS A 82 -4.54 3.70 5.98
N THR A 83 -3.99 3.80 4.77
CA THR A 83 -4.73 3.75 3.52
C THR A 83 -5.42 2.40 3.33
N PHE A 84 -4.77 1.29 3.69
CA PHE A 84 -5.33 -0.05 3.58
C PHE A 84 -6.62 -0.21 4.41
N LEU A 85 -6.57 0.16 5.70
CA LEU A 85 -7.74 0.08 6.58
C LEU A 85 -8.86 1.04 6.13
N GLN A 86 -8.49 2.23 5.66
CA GLN A 86 -9.46 3.18 5.12
C GLN A 86 -10.13 2.65 3.85
N LYS A 87 -9.37 2.08 2.91
CA LYS A 87 -9.90 1.47 1.68
C LYS A 87 -10.86 0.33 1.99
N ILE A 88 -10.58 -0.48 3.01
CA ILE A 88 -11.53 -1.51 3.47
C ILE A 88 -12.83 -0.84 3.91
N ARG A 89 -12.78 0.18 4.79
CA ARG A 89 -13.99 0.92 5.25
C ARG A 89 -14.79 1.53 4.10
N GLU A 90 -14.11 2.13 3.13
CA GLU A 90 -14.74 2.77 1.98
C GLU A 90 -15.41 1.75 1.07
N LYS A 91 -14.79 0.60 0.84
CA LYS A 91 -15.37 -0.51 0.07
C LYS A 91 -16.64 -1.06 0.71
N PHE A 92 -16.69 -1.14 2.04
CA PHE A 92 -17.91 -1.52 2.77
C PHE A 92 -19.02 -0.47 2.63
N THR A 93 -18.68 0.82 2.58
CA THR A 93 -19.65 1.92 2.57
C THR A 93 -20.21 2.21 1.17
N ASN A 94 -19.36 2.09 0.15
CA ASN A 94 -19.67 2.49 -1.23
C ASN A 94 -19.96 1.31 -2.16
N LEU A 95 -20.39 0.18 -1.60
CA LEU A 95 -20.62 -1.07 -2.32
C LEU A 95 -21.79 -0.94 -3.29
N LYS A 96 -21.51 -0.94 -4.59
CA LYS A 96 -22.52 -0.93 -5.67
C LYS A 96 -22.86 -2.35 -6.15
N ASP A 97 -21.81 -3.14 -6.40
CA ASP A 97 -21.87 -4.52 -6.87
C ASP A 97 -21.25 -5.46 -5.84
N GLU A 98 -21.39 -6.78 -6.04
CA GLU A 98 -20.67 -7.77 -5.24
C GLU A 98 -19.16 -7.60 -5.42
N ILE A 99 -18.42 -7.53 -4.30
CA ILE A 99 -16.96 -7.42 -4.31
C ILE A 99 -16.35 -8.56 -3.52
N PHE A 100 -15.12 -8.91 -3.91
CA PHE A 100 -14.32 -9.92 -3.22
C PHE A 100 -13.06 -9.28 -2.68
N LEU A 101 -12.74 -9.56 -1.42
CA LEU A 101 -11.61 -8.95 -0.71
C LEU A 101 -10.81 -10.00 0.06
N TYR A 102 -9.50 -9.79 0.11
CA TYR A 102 -8.64 -10.48 1.05
C TYR A 102 -8.55 -9.66 2.33
N ILE A 103 -8.91 -10.27 3.46
CA ILE A 103 -8.86 -9.65 4.79
C ILE A 103 -7.92 -10.50 5.66
N PRO A 104 -6.73 -9.99 6.01
CA PRO A 104 -5.85 -10.66 6.97
C PRO A 104 -6.36 -10.39 8.38
N ILE A 105 -6.57 -11.45 9.16
CA ILE A 105 -7.01 -11.37 10.55
C ILE A 105 -5.84 -11.74 11.49
N LYS A 106 -5.77 -11.04 12.62
CA LYS A 106 -4.79 -11.28 13.68
C LYS A 106 -4.93 -12.69 14.23
N ASN A 107 -3.81 -13.34 14.46
CA ASN A 107 -3.73 -14.69 15.02
C ASN A 107 -2.33 -14.90 15.65
N ASP A 108 -2.22 -15.77 16.66
CA ASP A 108 -1.06 -15.83 17.57
C ASP A 108 0.30 -16.10 16.88
N LEU A 109 0.30 -16.82 15.75
CA LEU A 109 1.53 -17.17 15.02
C LEU A 109 1.75 -16.32 13.77
N LYS A 110 0.74 -16.30 12.90
CA LYS A 110 0.73 -15.63 11.59
C LYS A 110 -0.71 -15.28 11.24
N PRO A 111 -0.92 -14.20 10.47
CA PRO A 111 -2.26 -13.82 10.06
C PRO A 111 -2.93 -14.92 9.24
N ILE A 112 -4.20 -15.15 9.53
CA ILE A 112 -5.06 -15.97 8.69
C ILE A 112 -5.67 -15.03 7.64
N TRP A 113 -5.70 -15.45 6.38
CA TRP A 113 -6.27 -14.65 5.31
C TRP A 113 -7.66 -15.15 4.95
N LEU A 114 -8.66 -14.29 5.07
CA LEU A 114 -10.03 -14.55 4.66
C LEU A 114 -10.24 -13.99 3.26
N TYR A 115 -10.77 -14.81 2.36
CA TYR A 115 -11.31 -14.33 1.10
C TYR A 115 -12.82 -14.17 1.27
N VAL A 116 -13.26 -12.92 1.33
CA VAL A 116 -14.63 -12.53 1.72
C VAL A 116 -15.35 -11.96 0.52
N SER A 117 -16.55 -12.47 0.24
CA SER A 117 -17.51 -11.80 -0.63
C SER A 117 -18.37 -10.85 0.19
N LEU A 118 -18.62 -9.66 -0.33
CA LEU A 118 -19.56 -8.68 0.20
C LEU A 118 -20.54 -8.31 -0.90
N LYS A 119 -21.83 -8.55 -0.64
CA LYS A 119 -22.92 -8.28 -1.59
C LYS A 119 -23.97 -7.39 -0.93
N ARG A 120 -24.30 -6.28 -1.59
CA ARG A 120 -25.41 -5.43 -1.16
C ARG A 120 -26.73 -6.10 -1.52
N ILE A 121 -27.66 -6.12 -0.58
CA ILE A 121 -29.01 -6.65 -0.82
C ILE A 121 -29.85 -5.52 -1.42
N GLU A 122 -30.30 -5.68 -2.67
CA GLU A 122 -31.11 -4.67 -3.35
C GLU A 122 -32.42 -4.38 -2.59
N GLY A 123 -32.81 -3.11 -2.57
CA GLY A 123 -34.01 -2.65 -1.86
C GLY A 123 -33.88 -2.66 -0.32
N GLN A 124 -32.74 -3.10 0.22
CA GLN A 124 -32.49 -3.16 1.65
C GLN A 124 -31.18 -2.46 2.02
N ALA A 125 -31.12 -1.87 3.22
CA ALA A 125 -29.90 -1.25 3.73
C ALA A 125 -29.07 -2.28 4.51
N LEU A 126 -28.73 -3.38 3.82
CA LEU A 126 -27.99 -4.52 4.32
C LEU A 126 -26.88 -4.93 3.35
N VAL A 127 -25.75 -5.36 3.91
CA VAL A 127 -24.66 -6.01 3.17
C VAL A 127 -24.48 -7.42 3.71
N LEU A 128 -24.62 -8.41 2.84
CA LEU A 128 -24.33 -9.81 3.15
C LEU A 128 -22.85 -10.07 2.94
N GLY A 129 -22.19 -10.60 3.96
CA GLY A 129 -20.81 -11.06 3.93
C GLY A 129 -20.70 -12.57 4.04
N GLN A 130 -19.86 -13.16 3.20
CA GLN A 130 -19.54 -14.59 3.22
C GLN A 130 -18.03 -14.79 3.20
N VAL A 131 -17.52 -15.60 4.13
CA VAL A 131 -16.14 -16.10 4.02
C VAL A 131 -16.13 -17.24 3.01
N VAL A 132 -15.63 -16.96 1.80
CA VAL A 132 -15.57 -17.90 0.69
C VAL A 132 -14.41 -18.88 0.86
N ARG A 133 -13.25 -18.40 1.33
CA ARG A 133 -12.06 -19.23 1.61
C ARG A 133 -11.27 -18.71 2.80
N ILE A 134 -10.58 -19.63 3.46
CA ILE A 134 -9.65 -19.35 4.56
C ILE A 134 -8.28 -19.86 4.12
N TYR A 135 -7.24 -19.04 4.28
CA TYR A 135 -5.86 -19.38 3.99
C TYR A 135 -5.03 -19.21 5.27
N HIS A 136 -4.23 -20.22 5.60
CA HIS A 136 -3.30 -20.19 6.74
C HIS A 136 -1.92 -19.63 6.38
N GLU A 137 -1.70 -19.33 5.10
CA GLU A 137 -0.53 -18.66 4.56
C GLU A 137 -0.98 -17.49 3.69
N THR A 138 -0.07 -16.56 3.38
CA THR A 138 -0.34 -15.47 2.45
C THR A 138 -0.77 -16.03 1.09
N PRO A 139 -1.95 -15.66 0.56
CA PRO A 139 -2.39 -16.09 -0.75
C PRO A 139 -1.39 -15.68 -1.84
N VAL A 140 -1.14 -16.57 -2.80
CA VAL A 140 -0.23 -16.34 -3.94
C VAL A 140 -0.58 -15.05 -4.69
N ASN A 141 -1.86 -14.72 -4.83
CA ASN A 141 -2.32 -13.49 -5.46
C ASN A 141 -1.82 -12.22 -4.74
N ILE A 142 -1.72 -12.25 -3.41
CA ILE A 142 -1.20 -11.12 -2.61
C ILE A 142 0.32 -11.02 -2.76
N ILE A 143 1.02 -12.16 -2.82
CA ILE A 143 2.46 -12.19 -3.10
C ILE A 143 2.73 -11.63 -4.50
N HIS A 144 1.95 -12.02 -5.50
CA HIS A 144 2.05 -11.50 -6.86
C HIS A 144 1.71 -10.02 -6.94
N TYR A 145 0.71 -9.58 -6.18
CA TYR A 145 0.38 -8.16 -6.04
C TYR A 145 1.60 -7.39 -5.56
N GLN A 146 2.19 -7.78 -4.43
CA GLN A 146 3.42 -7.13 -3.93
C GLN A 146 4.52 -7.08 -4.99
N LYS A 147 4.82 -8.22 -5.63
CA LYS A 147 5.85 -8.31 -6.68
C LYS A 147 5.57 -7.44 -7.89
N THR A 148 4.30 -7.15 -8.18
CA THR A 148 3.93 -6.26 -9.28
C THR A 148 4.23 -4.80 -8.93
N TYR A 149 4.01 -4.43 -7.67
CA TYR A 149 4.07 -3.03 -7.25
C TYR A 149 5.41 -2.60 -6.63
N GLN A 150 6.19 -3.52 -6.07
CA GLN A 150 7.42 -3.22 -5.35
C GLN A 150 8.63 -3.91 -5.97
N ASP A 151 9.78 -3.25 -5.86
CA ASP A 151 11.08 -3.83 -6.20
C ASP A 151 11.43 -4.98 -5.24
N SER A 152 11.95 -6.08 -5.80
CA SER A 152 12.21 -7.30 -5.04
C SER A 152 13.36 -7.19 -4.04
N LEU A 153 14.31 -6.28 -4.28
CA LEU A 153 15.47 -6.09 -3.40
C LEU A 153 15.16 -5.08 -2.30
N THR A 154 14.63 -3.92 -2.67
CA THR A 154 14.50 -2.77 -1.76
C THR A 154 13.12 -2.60 -1.15
N ARG A 155 12.09 -3.27 -1.68
CA ARG A 155 10.67 -3.11 -1.27
C ARG A 155 10.09 -1.71 -1.46
N LEU A 156 10.84 -0.79 -2.08
CA LEU A 156 10.28 0.46 -2.60
C LEU A 156 9.35 0.17 -3.77
N PHE A 157 8.54 1.14 -4.17
CA PHE A 157 7.73 0.99 -5.36
C PHE A 157 8.61 0.76 -6.60
N SER A 158 8.13 -0.08 -7.51
CA SER A 158 8.83 -0.38 -8.76
C SER A 158 8.72 0.77 -9.77
N ARG A 159 9.54 0.68 -10.81
CA ARG A 159 9.44 1.54 -12.00
C ARG A 159 8.05 1.50 -12.63
N GLU A 160 7.44 0.32 -12.69
CA GLU A 160 6.10 0.11 -13.24
C GLU A 160 5.04 0.82 -12.40
N THR A 161 5.21 0.82 -11.07
CA THR A 161 4.33 1.57 -10.17
C THR A 161 4.47 3.07 -10.32
N LEU A 162 5.69 3.58 -10.52
CA LEU A 162 5.89 5.02 -10.82
C LEU A 162 5.10 5.43 -12.07
N LYS A 163 5.21 4.64 -13.15
CA LYS A 163 4.46 4.89 -14.38
C LYS A 163 2.95 4.92 -14.10
N MET A 164 2.45 3.91 -13.38
CA MET A 164 1.05 3.83 -13.01
C MET A 164 0.60 5.06 -12.22
N HIS A 165 1.36 5.49 -11.22
CA HIS A 165 1.02 6.66 -10.41
C HIS A 165 1.01 7.97 -11.21
N ILE A 166 1.94 8.14 -12.16
CA ILE A 166 1.95 9.29 -13.07
C ILE A 166 0.74 9.26 -14.01
N ASP A 167 0.40 8.09 -14.57
CA ASP A 167 -0.74 7.94 -15.50
C ASP A 167 -2.09 8.26 -14.83
N TYR A 168 -2.22 8.02 -13.51
CA TYR A 168 -3.43 8.33 -12.73
C TYR A 168 -3.40 9.68 -12.02
N LEU A 169 -2.38 10.50 -12.24
CA LEU A 169 -2.24 11.79 -11.61
C LEU A 169 -3.34 12.76 -12.07
N GLN A 170 -4.23 13.16 -11.15
CA GLN A 170 -5.32 14.10 -11.45
C GLN A 170 -4.97 15.56 -11.14
N ASN A 171 -4.08 15.79 -10.17
CA ASN A 171 -3.68 17.12 -9.71
C ASN A 171 -2.16 17.20 -9.68
N THR A 172 -1.60 18.18 -10.38
CA THR A 172 -0.15 18.40 -10.47
C THR A 172 0.33 19.54 -9.57
N ARG A 173 -0.58 20.21 -8.83
CA ARG A 173 -0.24 21.38 -8.03
C ARG A 173 0.78 21.01 -6.95
N GLY A 174 1.92 21.69 -6.96
CA GLY A 174 3.00 21.44 -6.01
C GLY A 174 3.59 20.03 -6.12
N SER A 175 3.49 19.40 -7.29
CA SER A 175 3.98 18.05 -7.54
C SER A 175 5.34 18.09 -8.25
N TYR A 176 6.26 17.24 -7.83
CA TYR A 176 7.61 17.14 -8.36
C TYR A 176 8.02 15.67 -8.51
N LEU A 177 8.78 15.40 -9.55
CA LEU A 177 9.55 14.17 -9.71
C LEU A 177 11.01 14.47 -9.41
N LEU A 178 11.61 13.70 -8.51
CA LEU A 178 13.06 13.67 -8.30
C LEU A 178 13.58 12.39 -8.93
N TYR A 179 14.57 12.51 -9.81
CA TYR A 179 15.35 11.40 -10.35
C TYR A 179 16.69 11.37 -9.61
N LEU A 180 17.06 10.23 -9.05
CA LEU A 180 18.21 10.10 -8.17
C LEU A 180 19.09 8.95 -8.64
N ASP A 181 20.40 9.17 -8.61
CA ASP A 181 21.41 8.18 -8.97
C ASP A 181 22.54 8.24 -7.95
N ILE A 182 22.96 7.08 -7.46
CA ILE A 182 24.05 6.97 -6.48
C ILE A 182 25.38 7.18 -7.19
N ASP A 183 26.07 8.25 -6.80
CA ASP A 183 27.38 8.54 -7.32
C ASP A 183 28.41 7.49 -6.85
N ASP A 184 29.17 6.96 -7.80
CA ASP A 184 30.23 5.96 -7.57
C ASP A 184 29.77 4.65 -6.93
N PHE A 185 28.51 4.24 -7.09
CA PHE A 185 28.01 2.95 -6.57
C PHE A 185 28.87 1.75 -7.00
N LYS A 186 29.41 1.77 -8.23
CA LYS A 186 30.31 0.73 -8.71
C LYS A 186 31.54 0.53 -7.81
N SER A 187 32.04 1.59 -7.16
CA SER A 187 33.17 1.49 -6.22
C SER A 187 32.87 0.61 -5.00
N ILE A 188 31.61 0.59 -4.55
CA ILE A 188 31.15 -0.32 -3.47
C ILE A 188 31.26 -1.77 -3.96
N ASN A 189 30.71 -2.05 -5.14
CA ASN A 189 30.75 -3.39 -5.73
C ASN A 189 32.18 -3.87 -5.98
N ASP A 190 33.02 -3.01 -6.53
CA ASP A 190 34.40 -3.35 -6.87
C ASP A 190 35.26 -3.59 -5.61
N LYS A 191 35.00 -2.88 -4.51
CA LYS A 191 35.77 -3.00 -3.25
C LYS A 191 35.23 -4.07 -2.29
N TYR A 192 33.91 -4.19 -2.17
CA TYR A 192 33.27 -5.04 -1.15
C TYR A 192 32.41 -6.17 -1.73
N GLY A 193 32.28 -6.24 -3.06
CA GLY A 193 31.50 -7.25 -3.77
C GLY A 193 30.01 -6.91 -3.89
N HIS A 194 29.32 -7.63 -4.78
CA HIS A 194 27.90 -7.37 -5.11
C HIS A 194 26.95 -7.51 -3.92
N GLN A 195 27.22 -8.43 -2.98
CA GLN A 195 26.39 -8.58 -1.78
C GLN A 195 26.41 -7.31 -0.92
N ALA A 196 27.55 -6.61 -0.84
CA ALA A 196 27.66 -5.35 -0.14
C ALA A 196 26.94 -4.21 -0.88
N GLY A 197 26.99 -4.21 -2.23
CA GLY A 197 26.21 -3.27 -3.04
C GLY A 197 24.71 -3.46 -2.85
N ASP A 198 24.23 -4.71 -2.87
CA ASP A 198 22.83 -5.04 -2.61
C ASP A 198 22.40 -4.58 -1.20
N GLN A 199 23.23 -4.83 -0.19
CA GLN A 199 22.96 -4.37 1.17
C GLN A 199 22.93 -2.84 1.26
N PHE A 200 23.81 -2.15 0.54
CA PHE A 200 23.82 -0.69 0.50
C PHE A 200 22.52 -0.11 -0.10
N LEU A 201 22.01 -0.72 -1.18
CA LEU A 201 20.72 -0.34 -1.76
C LEU A 201 19.56 -0.58 -0.80
N ILE A 202 19.60 -1.67 -0.02
CA ILE A 202 18.65 -1.96 1.04
C ILE A 202 18.73 -0.91 2.16
N ASP A 203 19.92 -0.48 2.55
CA ASP A 203 20.12 0.54 3.59
C ASP A 203 19.53 1.90 3.17
N ILE A 204 19.72 2.30 1.91
CA ILE A 204 19.08 3.51 1.36
C ILE A 204 17.55 3.39 1.39
N ALA A 205 17.02 2.25 0.98
CA ALA A 205 15.58 2.02 0.97
C ALA A 205 15.00 2.05 2.39
N ASN A 206 15.67 1.42 3.35
CA ASN A 206 15.29 1.47 4.76
C ASN A 206 15.37 2.90 5.30
N PHE A 207 16.37 3.67 4.89
CA PHE A 207 16.47 5.09 5.21
C PHE A 207 15.23 5.86 4.70
N PHE A 208 14.84 5.70 3.44
CA PHE A 208 13.63 6.33 2.87
C PHE A 208 12.36 5.91 3.62
N ILE A 209 12.21 4.62 3.92
CA ILE A 209 11.06 4.09 4.66
C ILE A 209 11.02 4.64 6.10
N SER A 210 12.18 4.79 6.76
CA SER A 210 12.26 5.35 8.13
C SER A 210 11.89 6.84 8.17
N LYS A 211 12.09 7.55 7.05
CA LYS A 211 11.71 8.95 6.84
C LYS A 211 10.37 9.05 6.12
N TRP A 212 9.46 8.11 6.38
CA TRP A 212 8.14 8.11 5.75
C TRP A 212 7.41 9.43 6.00
N GLU A 213 6.92 10.00 4.91
CA GLU A 213 6.12 11.22 4.90
C GLU A 213 4.89 10.99 4.04
N HIS A 214 3.75 11.48 4.52
CA HIS A 214 2.48 11.26 3.84
C HIS A 214 2.44 11.80 2.41
N ASN A 215 3.26 12.79 2.07
CA ASN A 215 3.28 13.47 0.78
C ASN A 215 4.47 13.10 -0.13
N VAL A 216 5.15 11.99 0.18
CA VAL A 216 6.32 11.50 -0.56
C VAL A 216 6.19 10.00 -0.84
N LEU A 217 6.37 9.63 -2.10
CA LEU A 217 6.44 8.23 -2.54
C LEU A 217 7.84 7.94 -3.09
N TYR A 218 8.41 6.81 -2.70
CA TYR A 218 9.77 6.39 -3.04
C TYR A 218 9.75 5.20 -3.98
N TYR A 219 10.60 5.24 -5.01
CA TYR A 219 10.67 4.22 -6.05
C TYR A 219 12.11 3.80 -6.31
N ARG A 220 12.30 2.55 -6.72
CA ARG A 220 13.54 2.08 -7.36
C ARG A 220 13.28 1.86 -8.84
N LEU A 221 14.07 2.51 -9.69
CA LEU A 221 13.92 2.41 -11.15
C LEU A 221 14.67 1.21 -11.73
N GLY A 222 15.78 0.82 -11.07
CA GLY A 222 16.64 -0.29 -11.45
C GLY A 222 18.09 0.05 -11.11
N GLY A 223 18.96 -0.96 -10.93
CA GLY A 223 20.37 -0.72 -10.58
C GLY A 223 20.50 0.13 -9.30
N ASP A 224 21.21 1.25 -9.44
CA ASP A 224 21.47 2.32 -8.47
C ASP A 224 20.58 3.57 -8.67
N GLU A 225 19.57 3.49 -9.53
CA GLU A 225 18.66 4.58 -9.82
C GLU A 225 17.37 4.50 -8.99
N PHE A 226 16.98 5.64 -8.43
CA PHE A 226 15.78 5.83 -7.62
C PHE A 226 14.94 7.00 -8.17
N ALA A 227 13.68 7.03 -7.77
CA ALA A 227 12.83 8.20 -7.99
C ALA A 227 12.05 8.54 -6.71
N MET A 228 11.67 9.81 -6.60
CA MET A 228 10.69 10.26 -5.62
C MET A 228 9.60 11.05 -6.31
N TYR A 229 8.36 10.78 -5.93
CA TYR A 229 7.22 11.60 -6.28
C TYR A 229 6.78 12.36 -5.02
N CYS A 230 6.87 13.68 -5.08
CA CYS A 230 6.58 14.56 -3.96
C CYS A 230 5.40 15.47 -4.35
N TYR A 231 4.43 15.64 -3.46
CA TYR A 231 3.32 16.58 -3.65
C TYR A 231 3.18 17.52 -2.45
N GLU A 232 2.39 18.59 -2.60
CA GLU A 232 2.27 19.66 -1.58
C GLU A 232 3.61 20.37 -1.27
N HIS A 233 4.44 20.55 -2.30
CA HIS A 233 5.71 21.27 -2.22
C HIS A 233 5.73 22.53 -3.09
N ASP A 234 6.66 23.43 -2.78
CA ASP A 234 7.10 24.55 -3.63
C ASP A 234 8.56 24.35 -4.07
N ASP A 235 9.06 25.22 -4.96
CA ASP A 235 10.38 25.06 -5.56
C ASP A 235 11.51 25.14 -4.50
N ASP A 236 11.37 26.01 -3.50
CA ASP A 236 12.38 26.18 -2.44
C ASP A 236 12.41 24.97 -1.49
N SER A 237 11.23 24.50 -1.06
CA SER A 237 11.13 23.36 -0.15
C SER A 237 11.58 22.06 -0.79
N ILE A 238 11.33 21.86 -2.10
CA ILE A 238 11.75 20.63 -2.79
C ILE A 238 13.26 20.60 -3.03
N VAL A 239 13.87 21.74 -3.37
CA VAL A 239 15.33 21.85 -3.50
C VAL A 239 16.00 21.65 -2.14
N LYS A 240 15.47 22.25 -1.08
CA LYS A 240 15.98 22.04 0.29
C LYS A 240 15.88 20.57 0.70
N ARG A 241 14.75 19.90 0.41
CA ARG A 241 14.59 18.46 0.66
C ARG A 241 15.66 17.66 -0.07
N ALA A 242 15.87 17.91 -1.36
CA ALA A 242 16.85 17.19 -2.15
C ALA A 242 18.27 17.39 -1.63
N ASN A 243 18.65 18.60 -1.21
CA ASN A 243 19.95 18.85 -0.60
C ASN A 243 20.13 18.10 0.73
N ASN A 244 19.12 18.13 1.61
CA ASN A 244 19.16 17.36 2.85
C ASN A 244 19.30 15.85 2.57
N LEU A 245 18.64 15.36 1.52
CA LEU A 245 18.73 13.96 1.11
C LEU A 245 20.16 13.59 0.68
N VAL A 246 20.83 14.46 -0.08
CA VAL A 246 22.24 14.26 -0.44
C VAL A 246 23.10 14.15 0.83
N GLU A 247 22.97 15.12 1.75
CA GLU A 247 23.72 15.13 3.00
C GLU A 247 23.46 13.88 3.86
N ASP A 248 22.19 13.46 3.94
CA ASP A 248 21.79 12.27 4.70
C ASP A 248 22.41 11.00 4.10
N ILE A 249 22.43 10.86 2.77
CA ILE A 249 23.05 9.70 2.11
C ILE A 249 24.56 9.71 2.29
N GLU A 250 25.24 10.85 2.11
CA GLU A 250 26.68 11.00 2.37
C GLU A 250 27.07 10.60 3.80
N ASN A 251 26.14 10.77 4.75
CA ASN A 251 26.32 10.42 6.15
C ASN A 251 25.69 9.10 6.59
N LEU A 252 25.12 8.31 5.67
CA LEU A 252 24.32 7.14 5.97
C LEU A 252 25.06 6.12 6.84
N ASN A 253 26.32 5.82 6.49
CA ASN A 253 27.16 4.91 7.26
C ASN A 253 28.66 5.20 7.01
N ASN A 254 29.53 4.48 7.73
CA ASN A 254 30.99 4.65 7.59
C ASN A 254 31.51 4.29 6.19
N MET A 255 30.87 3.33 5.50
CA MET A 255 31.26 2.91 4.15
C MET A 255 31.03 4.05 3.16
N THR A 256 29.89 4.74 3.24
CA THR A 256 29.60 5.90 2.40
C THR A 256 30.70 6.96 2.54
N LYS A 257 31.06 7.29 3.78
CA LYS A 257 32.10 8.29 4.09
C LYS A 257 33.48 7.88 3.60
N GLU A 258 33.83 6.61 3.76
CA GLU A 258 35.12 6.08 3.33
C GLU A 258 35.28 6.11 1.80
N LEU A 259 34.19 5.85 1.07
CA LEU A 259 34.19 5.82 -0.39
C LEU A 259 33.83 7.16 -1.04
N GLY A 260 33.35 8.14 -0.27
CA GLY A 260 32.85 9.41 -0.80
C GLY A 260 31.60 9.23 -1.68
N VAL A 261 30.77 8.22 -1.36
CA VAL A 261 29.53 7.96 -2.09
C VAL A 261 28.53 9.09 -1.80
N SER A 262 27.91 9.62 -2.84
CA SER A 262 26.92 10.68 -2.72
C SER A 262 25.74 10.41 -3.66
N LEU A 263 24.87 11.40 -3.82
CA LEU A 263 23.66 11.28 -4.62
C LEU A 263 23.56 12.47 -5.57
N SER A 264 23.36 12.20 -6.86
CA SER A 264 23.05 13.23 -7.84
C SER A 264 21.55 13.23 -8.10
N VAL A 265 20.95 14.42 -8.01
CA VAL A 265 19.49 14.59 -8.08
C VAL A 265 19.08 15.55 -9.18
N GLY A 266 18.17 15.11 -10.04
CA GLY A 266 17.44 15.95 -10.99
C GLY A 266 16.00 16.14 -10.54
N ILE A 267 15.53 17.39 -10.44
CA ILE A 267 14.18 17.72 -10.01
C ILE A 267 13.38 18.26 -11.19
N VAL A 268 12.17 17.75 -11.40
CA VAL A 268 11.25 18.23 -12.42
C VAL A 268 9.92 18.57 -11.78
N LYS A 269 9.48 19.81 -11.93
CA LYS A 269 8.12 20.21 -11.57
C LYS A 269 7.12 19.56 -12.52
N ILE A 270 6.12 18.89 -11.96
CA ILE A 270 5.09 18.24 -12.75
C ILE A 270 3.99 19.27 -13.05
N THR A 271 3.65 19.40 -14.31
CA THR A 271 2.60 20.28 -14.83
C THR A 271 1.71 19.49 -15.78
N ASP A 272 0.51 20.01 -16.04
CA ASP A 272 -0.40 19.37 -17.01
C ASP A 272 0.20 19.22 -18.41
N GLU A 273 1.16 20.06 -18.76
CA GLU A 273 1.85 20.05 -20.06
C GLU A 273 2.96 18.99 -20.15
N ASN A 274 3.51 18.54 -19.01
CA ASN A 274 4.65 17.64 -18.97
C ASN A 274 4.41 16.31 -18.25
N ARG A 275 3.21 16.06 -17.70
CA ARG A 275 2.81 14.86 -16.93
C ARG A 275 2.78 13.53 -17.69
N ASP A 276 3.54 13.42 -18.78
CA ASP A 276 3.82 12.15 -19.45
C ASP A 276 5.01 11.46 -18.78
N TYR A 277 4.87 10.17 -18.48
CA TYR A 277 5.89 9.37 -17.80
C TYR A 277 7.27 9.45 -18.48
N HIS A 278 7.32 9.26 -19.80
CA HIS A 278 8.59 9.25 -20.52
C HIS A 278 9.22 10.65 -20.56
N ARG A 279 8.41 11.68 -20.73
CA ARG A 279 8.88 13.08 -20.68
C ARG A 279 9.46 13.43 -19.31
N LEU A 280 8.78 13.09 -18.21
CA LEU A 280 9.25 13.38 -16.86
C LEU A 280 10.57 12.67 -16.55
N LEU A 281 10.71 11.38 -16.89
CA LEU A 281 11.98 10.67 -16.68
C LEU A 281 13.10 11.26 -17.52
N ASN A 282 12.85 11.59 -18.79
CA ASN A 282 13.87 12.18 -19.65
C ASN A 282 14.33 13.56 -19.16
N LEU A 283 13.44 14.37 -18.59
CA LEU A 283 13.80 15.66 -18.00
C LEU A 283 14.57 15.46 -16.68
N GLY A 284 14.13 14.52 -15.85
CA GLY A 284 14.77 14.20 -14.57
C GLY A 284 16.19 13.68 -14.76
N ASP A 285 16.38 12.73 -15.68
CA ASP A 285 17.69 12.18 -16.04
C ASP A 285 18.64 13.29 -16.56
N LYS A 286 18.16 14.19 -17.43
CA LYS A 286 18.96 15.33 -17.89
C LYS A 286 19.42 16.23 -16.74
N CYS A 287 18.52 16.59 -15.83
CA CYS A 287 18.88 17.40 -14.66
C CYS A 287 19.82 16.66 -13.71
N MET A 288 19.62 15.36 -13.50
CA MET A 288 20.52 14.52 -12.70
C MET A 288 21.92 14.47 -13.33
N TYR A 289 22.00 14.32 -14.65
CA TYR A 289 23.26 14.35 -15.38
C TYR A 289 23.96 15.70 -15.25
N GLU A 290 23.23 16.82 -15.31
CA GLU A 290 23.77 18.15 -15.02
C GLU A 290 24.31 18.26 -13.59
N SER A 291 23.64 17.66 -12.61
CA SER A 291 24.14 17.57 -11.22
C SER A 291 25.45 16.79 -11.15
N LYS A 292 25.58 15.67 -11.87
CA LYS A 292 26.85 14.92 -11.96
C LYS A 292 27.98 15.78 -12.53
N GLN A 293 27.71 16.55 -13.57
CA GLN A 293 28.70 17.43 -14.21
C GLN A 293 29.15 18.60 -13.32
N LYS A 294 28.34 19.02 -12.34
CA LYS A 294 28.69 20.05 -11.36
C LYS A 294 29.57 19.55 -10.22
N GLY A 295 29.91 18.24 -10.21
CA GLY A 295 30.83 17.65 -9.24
C GLY A 295 30.25 16.56 -8.36
N LYS A 296 29.16 15.89 -8.79
CA LYS A 296 28.41 14.87 -8.02
C LYS A 296 27.86 15.41 -6.69
N GLY A 297 27.04 14.66 -5.96
CA GLY A 297 26.47 15.14 -4.68
C GLY A 297 25.72 16.47 -4.84
N ASN A 298 25.03 16.66 -5.96
CA ASN A 298 24.45 17.94 -6.35
C ASN A 298 22.99 17.78 -6.76
N VAL A 299 22.29 18.92 -6.76
CA VAL A 299 20.87 19.01 -7.11
C VAL A 299 20.69 20.01 -8.23
N THR A 300 19.89 19.66 -9.24
CA THR A 300 19.52 20.55 -10.34
C THR A 300 18.00 20.50 -10.53
N LEU A 301 17.36 21.67 -10.46
CA LEU A 301 15.95 21.84 -10.76
C LEU A 301 15.78 22.22 -12.24
N TYR A 302 14.88 21.54 -12.93
CA TYR A 302 14.44 21.90 -14.27
C TYR A 302 13.63 23.20 -14.20
N VAL A 303 14.12 24.24 -14.88
CA VAL A 303 13.51 25.57 -14.97
C VAL A 303 12.71 25.72 -16.26
#